data_AF-A0A963IET2-F1
#
_entry.id   AF-A0A963IET2-F1
#
_cell.length_a   1.000
_cell.length_b   1.000
_cell.length_c   1.000
_cell.angle_alpha   90.00
_cell.angle_beta   90.00
_cell.angle_gamma   90.00
#
_symmetry.space_group_name_H-M   'P 1'
#
loop_
_entity.id
_entity.type
_entity.pdbx_description
1 polymer ?
#
loop_
_entity_poly.entity_id
_entity_poly.type
_entity_poly.pdbx_seq_one_letter_code
_entity_poly.pdbx_strand_id
1 'polypeptide(L)'
;KLGINRALWLFGVVQLVTILGFVWLAWLGPAPSDAGRLAALAIVIAGEAIGAGLGTTAFVAYMARTTHPAYTATQLALFTSLMAVPRTFINASAGWLVEALGWSTFFWLCFVLAFPGMLLLVKVAPWHARPEGDLRTA
;
A
#
# COMPACT_ATOMS: atom_id res chain seq x y z
N LYS A 1 -7.40 15.89 13.74
CA LYS A 1 -8.03 14.77 12.99
C LYS A 1 -7.50 14.83 11.55
N LEU A 2 -6.73 13.84 11.10
CA LEU A 2 -6.25 13.78 9.72
C LEU A 2 -7.42 13.34 8.82
N GLY A 3 -7.72 14.06 7.73
CA GLY A 3 -8.78 13.66 6.80
C GLY A 3 -8.39 12.40 6.02
N ILE A 4 -9.39 11.58 5.64
CA ILE A 4 -9.17 10.29 4.94
C ILE A 4 -8.27 10.46 3.71
N ASN A 5 -8.47 11.52 2.91
CA ASN A 5 -7.62 11.78 1.74
C ASN A 5 -6.16 12.00 2.13
N ARG A 6 -5.88 12.81 3.16
CA ARG A 6 -4.50 13.06 3.62
C ARG A 6 -3.87 11.81 4.23
N ALA A 7 -4.67 10.97 4.89
CA ALA A 7 -4.22 9.69 5.41
C ALA A 7 -3.79 8.72 4.30
N LEU A 8 -4.55 8.62 3.21
CA LEU A 8 -4.18 7.84 2.02
C LEU A 8 -2.84 8.27 1.44
N TRP A 9 -2.63 9.58 1.30
CA TRP A 9 -1.36 10.12 0.80
C TRP A 9 -0.20 9.83 1.74
N LEU A 10 -0.36 10.13 3.04
CA LEU A 10 0.70 9.92 4.03
C LEU A 10 1.11 8.45 4.11
N PHE A 11 0.14 7.54 4.22
CA PHE A 11 0.43 6.11 4.34
C PHE A 11 0.90 5.49 3.02
N GLY A 12 0.47 6.03 1.86
CA GLY A 12 1.05 5.67 0.56
C GLY A 12 2.53 6.03 0.46
N VAL A 13 2.92 7.21 0.96
CA VAL A 13 4.34 7.61 1.04
C VAL A 13 5.12 6.73 2.01
N VAL A 14 4.56 6.42 3.18
CA VAL A 14 5.17 5.45 4.11
C VAL A 14 5.41 4.11 3.41
N GLN A 15 4.43 3.62 2.64
CA GLN A 15 4.59 2.37 1.89
C GLN A 15 5.67 2.46 0.79
N LEU A 16 5.81 3.61 0.12
CA LEU A 16 6.90 3.83 -0.83
C LEU A 16 8.27 3.75 -0.15
N VAL A 17 8.40 4.35 1.03
CA VAL A 17 9.65 4.35 1.80
C VAL A 17 9.99 2.96 2.33
N THR A 18 9.00 2.16 2.76
CA THR A 18 9.27 0.80 3.24
C THR A 18 9.77 -0.12 2.12
N ILE A 19 9.35 0.08 0.86
CA ILE A 19 9.90 -0.64 -0.30
C ILE A 19 11.41 -0.37 -0.46
N LEU A 20 11.86 0.86 -0.21
CA LEU A 20 13.30 1.19 -0.25
C LEU A 20 14.10 0.42 0.82
N GLY A 21 13.48 0.06 1.95
CA GLY A 21 14.08 -0.83 2.94
C GLY A 21 14.41 -2.21 2.35
N PHE A 22 13.55 -2.75 1.49
CA PHE A 22 13.83 -4.02 0.79
C PHE A 22 14.85 -3.87 -0.32
N VAL A 23 14.88 -2.73 -1.02
CA VAL A 23 15.98 -2.42 -1.96
C VAL A 23 17.32 -2.43 -1.24
N TRP A 24 17.39 -1.81 -0.06
CA TRP A 24 18.60 -1.82 0.76
C TRP A 24 18.99 -3.23 1.21
N LEU A 25 18.03 -4.04 1.68
CA LEU A 25 18.30 -5.45 2.01
C LEU A 25 18.77 -6.26 0.80
N ALA A 26 18.20 -6.05 -0.38
CA ALA A 26 18.61 -6.74 -1.60
C ALA A 26 20.03 -6.36 -2.03
N TRP A 27 20.44 -5.11 -1.79
CA TRP A 27 21.80 -4.65 -2.05
C TRP A 27 22.83 -5.24 -1.08
N LEU A 28 22.46 -5.48 0.19
CA LEU A 28 23.32 -6.18 1.16
C LEU A 28 23.63 -7.64 0.76
N GLY A 29 22.83 -8.20 -0.14
CA GLY A 29 23.01 -9.52 -0.74
C GLY A 29 22.81 -10.70 0.21
N PRO A 30 22.83 -11.93 -0.33
CA PRO A 30 22.75 -13.15 0.47
C PRO A 30 24.00 -13.29 1.34
N ALA A 31 23.82 -13.58 2.64
CA ALA A 31 24.94 -13.91 3.52
C ALA A 31 24.46 -14.73 4.73
N PRO A 32 25.39 -15.21 5.58
CA PRO A 32 25.05 -15.96 6.79
C PRO A 32 24.11 -15.18 7.71
N SER A 33 23.21 -15.93 8.36
CA SER A 33 22.24 -15.41 9.32
C SER A 33 22.93 -15.01 10.63
N ASP A 34 23.52 -13.82 10.63
CA ASP A 34 24.07 -13.18 11.83
C ASP A 34 23.00 -12.31 12.53
N ALA A 35 23.15 -12.07 13.83
CA ALA A 35 22.21 -11.32 14.65
C ALA A 35 21.93 -9.92 14.07
N GLY A 36 22.96 -9.24 13.55
CA GLY A 36 22.81 -7.93 12.89
C GLY A 36 21.96 -7.98 11.62
N ARG A 37 22.10 -9.03 10.80
CA ARG A 37 21.32 -9.20 9.57
C ARG A 37 19.86 -9.56 9.85
N LEU A 38 19.63 -10.42 10.84
CA LEU A 38 18.28 -10.74 11.29
C LEU A 38 17.58 -9.51 11.88
N ALA A 39 18.30 -8.68 12.63
CA ALA A 39 17.77 -7.41 13.12
C ALA A 39 17.40 -6.45 11.98
N ALA A 40 18.27 -6.30 10.97
CA ALA A 40 17.97 -5.47 9.79
C ALA A 40 16.72 -5.96 9.04
N LEU A 41 16.60 -7.27 8.82
CA LEU A 41 15.42 -7.88 8.21
C LEU A 41 14.15 -7.61 9.04
N ALA A 42 14.23 -7.82 10.37
CA ALA A 42 13.12 -7.61 11.27
C ALA A 42 12.63 -6.16 11.27
N ILE A 43 13.55 -5.18 11.26
CA ILE A 43 13.22 -3.76 11.22
C ILE A 43 12.48 -3.40 9.92
N VAL A 44 12.98 -3.87 8.77
CA VAL A 44 12.36 -3.57 7.48
C VAL A 44 10.97 -4.20 7.37
N ILE A 45 10.82 -5.47 7.77
CA ILE A 45 9.52 -6.15 7.77
C ILE A 45 8.55 -5.49 8.75
N ALA A 46 9.00 -5.10 9.95
CA ALA A 46 8.16 -4.39 10.91
C ALA A 46 7.68 -3.04 10.36
N GLY A 47 8.57 -2.29 9.70
CA GLY A 47 8.22 -1.04 9.02
C GLY A 47 7.19 -1.26 7.91
N GLU A 48 7.38 -2.28 7.07
CA GLU A 48 6.43 -2.65 6.02
C GLU A 48 5.07 -3.05 6.59
N ALA A 49 5.03 -3.89 7.63
CA ALA A 49 3.79 -4.32 8.26
C ALA A 49 2.98 -3.13 8.81
N ILE A 50 3.66 -2.13 9.39
CA ILE A 50 3.03 -0.89 9.85
C ILE A 50 2.47 -0.10 8.65
N GLY A 51 3.29 0.10 7.61
CA GLY A 51 2.86 0.80 6.39
C GLY A 51 1.66 0.13 5.73
N ALA A 52 1.70 -1.18 5.57
CA ALA A 52 0.65 -1.97 4.96
C ALA A 52 -0.65 -1.95 5.78
N GLY A 53 -0.55 -2.05 7.11
CA GLY A 53 -1.69 -1.97 8.01
C GLY A 53 -2.37 -0.59 7.98
N LEU A 54 -1.59 0.48 8.08
CA LEU A 54 -2.10 1.86 8.02
C LEU A 54 -2.69 2.19 6.65
N GLY A 55 -2.01 1.79 5.56
CA GLY A 55 -2.49 1.98 4.19
C GLY A 55 -3.82 1.25 3.94
N THR A 56 -3.91 -0.01 4.36
CA THR A 56 -5.15 -0.80 4.26
C THR A 56 -6.29 -0.14 5.04
N THR A 57 -6.02 0.34 6.25
CA THR A 57 -7.02 1.02 7.08
C THR A 57 -7.54 2.30 6.44
N ALA A 58 -6.65 3.16 5.93
CA ALA A 58 -7.07 4.37 5.23
C ALA A 58 -7.84 4.06 3.95
N PHE A 59 -7.47 3.00 3.23
CA PHE A 59 -8.19 2.60 2.01
C PHE A 59 -9.57 2.00 2.31
N VAL A 60 -9.71 1.20 3.36
CA VAL A 60 -11.03 0.73 3.82
C VAL A 60 -11.92 1.89 4.25
N ALA A 61 -11.38 2.86 4.98
CA ALA A 61 -12.12 4.07 5.35
C ALA A 61 -12.54 4.88 4.11
N TYR A 62 -11.69 4.96 3.10
CA TYR A 62 -12.02 5.60 1.83
C TYR A 62 -13.15 4.88 1.09
N MET A 63 -13.07 3.55 0.95
CA MET A 63 -14.12 2.74 0.33
C MET A 63 -15.45 2.92 1.06
N ALA A 64 -15.45 2.81 2.39
CA ALA A 64 -16.66 3.00 3.20
C ALA A 64 -17.31 4.36 2.96
N ARG A 65 -16.52 5.44 2.83
CA ARG A 65 -17.02 6.77 2.48
C ARG A 65 -17.62 6.83 1.08
N THR A 66 -17.02 6.15 0.10
CA THR A 66 -17.53 6.13 -1.28
C THR A 66 -18.72 5.19 -1.48
N THR A 67 -19.11 4.44 -0.45
CA THR A 67 -20.21 3.49 -0.52
C THR A 67 -21.53 4.18 -0.26
N HIS A 68 -22.57 3.85 -1.03
CA HIS A 68 -23.91 4.38 -0.81
C HIS A 68 -24.52 3.78 0.47
N PRO A 69 -25.05 4.59 1.41
CA PRO A 69 -25.55 4.10 2.69
C PRO A 69 -26.58 2.96 2.59
N ALA A 70 -27.46 3.00 1.58
CA ALA A 70 -28.49 1.99 1.36
C ALA A 70 -27.96 0.61 0.91
N TYR A 71 -26.75 0.53 0.35
CA TYR A 71 -26.17 -0.71 -0.21
C TYR A 71 -24.77 -1.01 0.34
N THR A 72 -24.50 -0.55 1.57
CA THR A 72 -23.16 -0.54 2.17
C THR A 72 -22.49 -1.92 2.18
N ALA A 73 -23.22 -2.95 2.60
CA ALA A 73 -22.66 -4.30 2.71
C ALA A 73 -22.24 -4.88 1.33
N THR A 74 -23.11 -4.79 0.33
CA THR A 74 -22.87 -5.36 -1.00
C THR A 74 -21.76 -4.62 -1.72
N GLN A 75 -21.78 -3.28 -1.71
CA GLN A 75 -20.77 -2.49 -2.40
C GLN A 75 -19.40 -2.60 -1.73
N LEU A 76 -19.34 -2.65 -0.39
CA LEU A 76 -18.08 -2.94 0.29
C LEU A 76 -17.53 -4.31 -0.08
N ALA A 77 -18.38 -5.35 -0.12
CA ALA A 77 -17.98 -6.68 -0.53
C ALA A 77 -17.47 -6.73 -1.99
N LEU A 78 -18.11 -5.98 -2.89
CA LEU A 78 -17.68 -5.87 -4.28
C LEU A 78 -16.32 -5.15 -4.39
N PHE A 79 -16.14 -4.03 -3.69
CA PHE A 79 -14.87 -3.31 -3.69
C PHE A 79 -13.75 -4.13 -3.06
N THR A 80 -14.00 -4.81 -1.93
CA THR A 80 -12.98 -5.67 -1.30
C THR A 80 -12.60 -6.86 -2.16
N SER A 81 -13.57 -7.47 -2.84
CA SER A 81 -13.31 -8.53 -3.82
C SER A 81 -12.44 -8.01 -4.96
N LEU A 82 -12.76 -6.82 -5.48
CA LEU A 82 -11.98 -6.19 -6.55
C LEU A 82 -10.54 -5.86 -6.12
N MET A 83 -10.33 -5.40 -4.87
CA MET A 83 -8.99 -5.18 -4.31
C MET A 83 -8.16 -6.47 -4.23
N ALA A 84 -8.80 -7.60 -3.90
CA ALA A 84 -8.12 -8.87 -3.67
C ALA A 84 -7.54 -9.47 -4.95
N VAL A 85 -8.15 -9.18 -6.12
CA VAL A 85 -7.73 -9.70 -7.42
C VAL A 85 -6.28 -9.33 -7.77
N PRO A 86 -5.90 -8.05 -7.94
CA PRO A 86 -4.54 -7.68 -8.33
C PRO A 86 -3.51 -8.14 -7.29
N ARG A 87 -3.83 -8.06 -5.99
CA ARG A 87 -2.98 -8.57 -4.91
C ARG A 87 -2.66 -10.04 -5.09
N THR A 88 -3.67 -10.87 -5.33
CA THR A 88 -3.52 -12.32 -5.46
C THR A 88 -2.68 -12.68 -6.68
N PHE A 89 -2.98 -12.06 -7.84
CA PHE A 89 -2.23 -12.31 -9.07
C PHE A 89 -0.76 -11.90 -8.96
N ILE A 90 -0.48 -10.70 -8.42
CA ILE A 90 0.89 -10.22 -8.25
C ILE A 90 1.66 -11.13 -7.30
N ASN A 91 1.08 -11.48 -6.15
CA ASN A 91 1.71 -12.38 -5.17
C ASN A 91 2.01 -13.76 -5.76
N ALA A 92 1.09 -14.32 -6.56
CA ALA A 92 1.31 -15.60 -7.23
C ALA A 92 2.45 -15.54 -8.26
N SER A 93 2.58 -14.42 -8.98
CA SER A 93 3.63 -14.21 -10.00
C SER A 93 4.99 -13.79 -9.42
N ALA A 94 5.04 -13.31 -8.18
CA ALA A 94 6.23 -12.67 -7.61
C ALA A 94 7.46 -13.60 -7.56
N GLY A 95 7.27 -14.88 -7.23
CA GLY A 95 8.37 -15.85 -7.18
C GLY A 95 9.03 -16.06 -8.54
N TRP A 96 8.22 -16.24 -9.58
CA TRP A 96 8.71 -16.36 -10.96
C TRP A 96 9.42 -15.08 -11.43
N LEU A 97 8.89 -13.90 -11.09
CA LEU A 97 9.54 -12.61 -11.37
C LEU A 97 10.91 -12.49 -10.69
N VAL A 98 11.02 -12.90 -9.42
CA VAL A 98 12.29 -12.85 -8.67
C VAL A 98 13.31 -13.82 -9.24
N GLU A 99 12.90 -15.01 -9.69
CA GLU A 99 13.78 -15.97 -10.34
C GLU A 99 14.35 -15.43 -11.66
N ALA A 100 13.53 -14.73 -12.44
CA ALA A 100 13.95 -14.14 -13.72
C ALA A 100 14.77 -12.84 -13.59
N LEU A 101 14.45 -11.98 -12.61
CA LEU A 101 15.00 -10.61 -12.50
C LEU A 101 16.04 -10.45 -11.38
N GLY A 102 16.06 -11.37 -10.41
CA GLY A 102 16.78 -11.24 -9.15
C GLY A 102 16.13 -10.26 -8.16
N TRP A 103 16.50 -10.38 -6.89
CA TRP A 103 15.90 -9.59 -5.79
C TRP A 103 16.09 -8.08 -5.94
N SER A 104 17.27 -7.63 -6.38
CA SER A 104 17.56 -6.19 -6.52
C SER A 104 16.65 -5.51 -7.54
N THR A 105 16.56 -6.08 -8.76
CA THR A 105 15.70 -5.54 -9.83
C THR A 105 14.23 -5.63 -9.46
N PHE A 106 13.81 -6.72 -8.81
CA PHE A 106 12.42 -6.92 -8.37
C PHE A 106 11.94 -5.81 -7.42
N PHE A 107 12.71 -5.47 -6.38
CA PHE A 107 12.28 -4.43 -5.45
C PHE A 107 12.34 -3.03 -6.05
N TRP A 108 13.27 -2.75 -6.97
CA TRP A 108 13.24 -1.52 -7.76
C TRP A 108 12.00 -1.44 -8.65
N LEU A 109 11.60 -2.55 -9.28
CA LEU A 109 10.37 -2.64 -10.03
C LEU A 109 9.15 -2.35 -9.14
N CYS A 110 9.07 -2.94 -7.93
CA CYS A 110 8.02 -2.66 -6.97
C CYS A 110 7.96 -1.17 -6.59
N PHE A 111 9.12 -0.53 -6.37
CA PHE A 111 9.21 0.89 -6.05
C PHE A 111 8.66 1.76 -7.19
N VAL A 112 9.05 1.47 -8.43
CA VAL A 112 8.57 2.19 -9.62
C VAL A 112 7.07 1.98 -9.82
N LEU A 113 6.58 0.75 -9.67
CA LEU A 113 5.16 0.40 -9.82
C LEU A 113 4.26 1.00 -8.74
N ALA A 114 4.80 1.44 -7.61
CA ALA A 114 4.02 2.13 -6.58
C ALA A 114 3.68 3.59 -6.95
N PHE A 115 4.48 4.25 -7.79
CA PHE A 115 4.20 5.63 -8.25
C PHE A 115 2.90 5.80 -9.04
N PRO A 116 2.53 4.96 -10.03
CA PRO A 116 1.26 5.13 -10.72
C PRO A 116 0.07 5.00 -9.77
N GLY A 117 0.14 4.11 -8.77
CA GLY A 117 -0.85 4.03 -7.69
C GLY A 117 -0.96 5.33 -6.89
N MET A 118 0.18 5.93 -6.55
CA MET A 118 0.25 7.23 -5.86
C MET A 118 -0.33 8.36 -6.72
N LEU A 119 -0.03 8.38 -8.02
CA LEU A 119 -0.49 9.40 -8.96
C LEU A 119 -2.02 9.39 -9.13
N LEU A 120 -2.65 8.22 -9.09
CA LEU A 120 -4.11 8.10 -9.14
C LEU A 120 -4.80 8.82 -7.98
N LEU A 121 -4.14 8.97 -6.83
CA LEU A 121 -4.71 9.71 -5.69
C LEU A 121 -4.88 11.20 -5.96
N VAL A 122 -4.21 11.78 -6.96
CA VAL A 122 -4.43 13.18 -7.38
C VAL A 122 -5.88 13.36 -7.85
N LYS A 123 -6.41 12.37 -8.57
CA LYS A 123 -7.78 12.39 -9.11
C LYS A 123 -8.79 11.83 -8.11
N VAL A 124 -8.46 10.73 -7.46
CA VAL A 124 -9.40 9.95 -6.62
C VAL A 124 -9.53 10.52 -5.21
N ALA A 125 -8.44 11.02 -4.63
CA ALA A 125 -8.41 11.55 -3.27
C ALA A 125 -7.51 12.80 -3.18
N PRO A 126 -7.88 13.92 -3.83
CA PRO A 126 -7.04 15.11 -3.86
C PRO A 126 -6.77 15.61 -2.45
N TRP A 127 -5.51 15.99 -2.19
CA TRP A 127 -5.04 16.42 -0.87
C TRP A 127 -5.81 17.61 -0.29
N HIS A 128 -6.23 18.52 -1.18
CA HIS A 128 -6.98 19.74 -0.86
C HIS A 128 -8.49 19.59 -0.97
N ALA A 129 -9.02 18.36 -1.10
CA ALA A 129 -10.47 18.16 -1.06
C ALA A 129 -11.02 18.78 0.22
N ARG A 130 -12.00 19.68 0.08
CA ARG A 130 -12.72 20.20 1.25
C ARG A 130 -13.38 19.00 1.93
N PRO A 131 -13.37 18.93 3.27
CA PRO A 131 -14.26 18.01 3.96
C PRO A 131 -15.66 18.37 3.48
N GLU A 132 -16.37 17.42 2.86
CA GLU A 132 -17.78 17.60 2.56
C GLU A 132 -18.49 17.75 3.91
N GLY A 133 -18.69 19.01 4.31
CA GLY A 133 -19.64 19.36 5.34
C GLY A 133 -21.03 19.19 4.75
N ASP A 134 -21.82 18.33 5.40
CA ASP A 134 -23.23 18.59 5.67
C ASP A 134 -24.14 18.87 4.46
N LEU A 135 -24.37 17.84 3.63
CA LEU A 135 -25.51 17.78 2.70
C LEU A 135 -26.50 16.66 3.06
N ARG A 136 -26.61 16.31 4.35
CA ARG A 136 -27.71 15.45 4.86
C ARG A 136 -28.79 16.26 5.59
N THR A 137 -28.78 17.59 5.41
CA THR A 137 -29.77 18.53 5.92
C THR A 137 -30.25 19.45 4.80
N ALA A 138 -30.99 18.90 3.84
CA ALA A 138 -31.93 19.63 2.98
C ALA A 138 -33.00 18.68 2.46
#